data_AF-A0A257SKL8-F1
#
_entry.id   AF-A0A257SKL8-F1
#
_cell.length_a   1.000
_cell.length_b   1.000
_cell.length_c   1.000
_cell.angle_alpha   90.00
_cell.angle_beta   90.00
_cell.angle_gamma   90.00
#
_symmetry.space_group_name_H-M   'P 1'
#
loop_
_entity.id
_entity.type
_entity.pdbx_description
1 polymer ?
#
loop_
_entity_poly.entity_id
_entity_poly.type
_entity_poly.pdbx_seq_one_letter_code
_entity_poly.pdbx_strand_id
1 'polypeptide(L)'
;MRQRRCGFTLIELLIVVVIIGILAAIAVPKFQSTKGKAYVASMKSDLRNLAVAEEGYYYDHRIYTTVLDSLSFTPSHGVILTIVQADSSGWSATSTHPNAYPHMCAVFYGTITAVAPATVDGEMACQ
;
A
#
# COMPACT_ATOMS: atom_id res chain seq x y z
N MET A 1 2.49 39.20 -49.22
CA MET A 1 3.59 38.36 -48.67
C MET A 1 3.09 36.91 -48.63
N ARG A 2 3.64 36.03 -49.47
CA ARG A 2 3.19 34.63 -49.60
C ARG A 2 3.85 33.81 -48.48
N GLN A 3 3.07 33.49 -47.44
CA GLN A 3 3.53 32.60 -46.37
C GLN A 3 3.84 31.22 -46.97
N ARG A 4 5.10 30.80 -46.89
CA ARG A 4 5.49 29.43 -47.24
C ARG A 4 4.88 28.51 -46.19
N ARG A 5 4.01 27.60 -46.63
CA ARG A 5 3.51 26.52 -45.76
C ARG A 5 4.67 25.57 -45.51
N CYS A 6 5.24 25.59 -44.31
CA CYS A 6 6.18 24.57 -43.85
C CYS A 6 5.36 23.31 -43.54
N GLY A 7 5.43 22.30 -44.42
CA GLY A 7 4.88 20.97 -44.15
C GLY A 7 5.89 20.16 -43.34
N PHE A 8 5.40 19.39 -42.37
CA PHE A 8 6.20 18.37 -41.69
C PHE A 8 6.56 17.26 -42.68
N THR A 9 7.80 16.78 -42.62
CA THR A 9 8.17 15.59 -43.39
C THR A 9 7.69 14.32 -42.69
N LEU A 10 7.34 13.29 -43.47
CA LEU A 10 6.98 11.98 -42.92
C LEU A 10 8.12 11.39 -42.07
N ILE A 11 9.37 11.66 -42.45
CA ILE A 11 10.55 11.16 -41.73
C ILE A 11 10.73 11.82 -40.36
N GLU A 12 10.43 13.12 -40.22
CA GLU A 12 10.45 13.81 -38.93
C GLU A 12 9.42 13.21 -37.96
N LEU A 13 8.21 12.93 -38.44
CA LEU A 13 7.20 12.29 -37.60
C LEU A 13 7.56 10.84 -37.26
N LEU A 14 8.20 10.11 -38.18
CA LEU A 14 8.64 8.74 -37.96
C LEU A 14 9.72 8.67 -36.85
N ILE A 15 10.72 9.55 -36.88
CA ILE A 15 11.76 9.57 -35.85
C ILE A 15 11.16 9.90 -34.47
N VAL A 16 10.21 10.84 -34.41
CA VAL A 16 9.55 11.22 -33.15
C VAL A 16 8.79 10.05 -32.53
N VAL A 17 8.00 9.30 -33.31
CA VAL A 17 7.26 8.14 -32.76
C VAL A 17 8.19 7.03 -32.31
N VAL A 18 9.34 6.84 -32.99
CA VAL A 18 10.36 5.87 -32.58
C VAL A 18 10.96 6.27 -31.23
N ILE A 19 11.34 7.54 -31.04
CA ILE A 19 11.91 8.02 -29.79
C ILE A 19 10.89 7.90 -28.64
N ILE A 20 9.64 8.31 -28.85
CA ILE A 20 8.57 8.18 -27.84
C ILE A 20 8.32 6.70 -27.52
N GLY A 21 8.35 5.81 -28.52
CA GLY A 21 8.21 4.36 -28.32
C GLY A 21 9.29 3.78 -27.41
N ILE A 22 10.56 4.16 -27.61
CA ILE A 22 11.69 3.71 -26.78
C ILE A 22 11.53 4.22 -25.33
N LEU A 23 11.18 5.49 -25.15
CA LEU A 23 10.99 6.07 -23.82
C LEU A 23 9.81 5.43 -23.08
N ALA A 24 8.69 5.19 -23.77
CA ALA A 24 7.51 4.55 -23.19
C ALA A 24 7.79 3.11 -22.78
N ALA A 25 8.54 2.35 -23.58
CA ALA A 25 8.90 0.96 -23.28
C ALA A 25 9.67 0.82 -21.94
N ILE A 26 10.51 1.80 -21.60
CA ILE A 26 11.26 1.81 -20.32
C ILE A 26 10.41 2.40 -19.18
N ALA A 27 9.67 3.47 -19.45
CA ALA A 27 8.95 4.22 -18.42
C ALA A 27 7.74 3.44 -17.85
N VAL A 28 6.97 2.75 -18.72
CA VAL A 28 5.75 2.05 -18.34
C VAL A 28 5.98 0.94 -17.30
N PRO A 29 6.91 -0.02 -17.47
CA PRO A 29 7.13 -1.06 -16.45
C PRO A 29 7.66 -0.48 -15.14
N LYS A 30 8.52 0.56 -15.21
CA LYS A 30 9.06 1.24 -14.02
C LYS A 30 7.96 1.89 -13.20
N PHE A 31 7.03 2.60 -13.85
CA PHE A 31 5.92 3.27 -13.17
C PHE A 31 4.97 2.28 -12.48
N GLN A 32 4.71 1.13 -13.10
CA GLN A 32 3.89 0.07 -12.49
C GLN A 32 4.54 -0.50 -11.23
N SER A 33 5.85 -0.78 -11.26
CA SER A 33 6.58 -1.25 -10.08
C SER A 33 6.57 -0.23 -8.94
N THR A 34 6.79 1.07 -9.24
CA THR A 34 6.76 2.13 -8.23
C THR A 34 5.37 2.26 -7.58
N LYS A 35 4.29 2.14 -8.35
CA LYS A 35 2.93 2.13 -7.81
C LYS A 35 2.69 0.96 -6.88
N GLY A 36 3.09 -0.25 -7.26
CA GLY A 36 3.01 -1.44 -6.39
C GLY A 36 3.68 -1.22 -5.04
N LYS A 37 4.91 -0.70 -5.04
CA LYS A 37 5.65 -0.36 -3.80
C LYS A 37 4.96 0.72 -2.98
N ALA A 38 4.35 1.71 -3.63
CA ALA A 38 3.61 2.77 -2.93
C ALA A 38 2.37 2.20 -2.21
N TYR A 39 1.65 1.27 -2.83
CA TYR A 39 0.51 0.60 -2.18
C TYR A 39 0.96 -0.21 -0.96
N VAL A 40 2.04 -0.98 -1.07
CA VAL A 40 2.61 -1.73 0.07
C VAL A 40 3.08 -0.79 1.18
N ALA A 41 3.65 0.36 0.84
CA ALA A 41 4.03 1.36 1.83
C ALA A 41 2.81 1.95 2.55
N SER A 42 1.71 2.20 1.83
CA SER A 42 0.43 2.64 2.41
C SER A 42 -0.13 1.61 3.38
N MET A 43 -0.17 0.33 2.98
CA MET A 43 -0.58 -0.80 3.82
C MET A 43 0.22 -0.84 5.13
N LYS A 44 1.56 -0.76 5.05
CA LYS A 44 2.42 -0.72 6.24
C LYS A 44 2.15 0.51 7.11
N SER A 45 1.92 1.67 6.50
CA SER A 45 1.62 2.90 7.24
C SER A 45 0.32 2.78 8.02
N ASP A 46 -0.72 2.22 7.41
CA ASP A 46 -2.01 2.02 8.07
C ASP A 46 -1.90 1.04 9.24
N LEU A 47 -1.14 -0.06 9.10
CA LEU A 47 -0.87 -0.97 10.22
C LEU A 47 -0.13 -0.29 11.38
N ARG A 48 0.78 0.67 11.12
CA ARG A 48 1.44 1.47 12.17
C ARG A 48 0.47 2.39 12.88
N ASN A 49 -0.36 3.08 12.11
CA ASN A 49 -1.35 3.98 12.67
C ASN A 49 -2.40 3.21 13.49
N LEU A 50 -2.79 2.02 13.03
CA LEU A 50 -3.64 1.11 13.77
C LEU A 50 -3.00 0.71 15.10
N ALA A 51 -1.71 0.37 15.11
CA ALA A 51 -1.02 0.03 16.36
C ALA A 51 -1.08 1.17 17.39
N VAL A 52 -0.89 2.42 16.96
CA VAL A 52 -1.05 3.57 17.85
C VAL A 52 -2.48 3.70 18.37
N ALA A 53 -3.48 3.43 17.53
CA ALA A 53 -4.89 3.49 17.93
C ALA A 53 -5.23 2.39 18.95
N GLU A 54 -4.75 1.16 18.73
CA GLU A 54 -4.94 0.02 19.62
C GLU A 54 -4.29 0.26 21.00
N GLU A 55 -3.06 0.77 21.02
CA GLU A 55 -2.38 1.14 22.27
C GLU A 55 -3.14 2.22 23.04
N GLY A 56 -3.68 3.22 22.31
CA GLY A 56 -4.54 4.24 22.90
C GLY A 56 -5.81 3.66 23.51
N TYR A 57 -6.49 2.77 22.79
CA TYR A 57 -7.69 2.11 23.28
C TYR A 57 -7.42 1.21 24.50
N TYR A 58 -6.30 0.48 24.50
CA TYR A 58 -5.87 -0.36 25.60
C TYR A 58 -5.55 0.46 26.86
N TYR A 59 -5.01 1.68 26.72
CA TYR A 59 -4.77 2.56 27.86
C TYR A 59 -6.06 2.84 28.65
N ASP A 60 -7.17 3.06 27.94
CA ASP A 60 -8.46 3.38 28.52
C ASP A 60 -9.26 2.14 28.97
N HIS A 61 -9.22 1.05 28.20
CA HIS A 61 -10.11 -0.10 28.40
C HIS A 61 -9.42 -1.37 28.92
N ARG A 62 -8.08 -1.39 28.99
CA ARG A 62 -7.26 -2.56 29.38
C ARG A 62 -7.48 -3.81 28.52
N ILE A 63 -8.01 -3.64 27.31
CA ILE A 63 -8.22 -4.68 26.33
C ILE A 63 -8.07 -4.09 24.93
N TYR A 64 -7.51 -4.85 23.99
CA TYR A 64 -7.54 -4.49 22.58
C TYR A 64 -8.90 -4.83 21.97
N THR A 65 -9.21 -4.26 20.82
CA THR A 65 -10.54 -4.39 20.18
C THR A 65 -10.41 -4.92 18.76
N THR A 66 -11.40 -5.68 18.30
CA THR A 66 -11.51 -6.08 16.88
C THR A 66 -12.36 -5.10 16.08
N VAL A 67 -12.96 -4.10 16.74
CA VAL A 67 -13.94 -3.20 16.16
C VAL A 67 -13.25 -1.89 15.75
N LEU A 68 -13.03 -1.69 14.44
CA LEU A 68 -12.37 -0.49 13.92
C LEU A 68 -13.08 0.82 14.32
N ASP A 69 -14.40 0.82 14.40
CA ASP A 69 -15.17 2.00 14.79
C ASP A 69 -14.84 2.47 16.21
N SER A 70 -14.50 1.55 17.12
CA SER A 70 -14.09 1.90 18.49
C SER A 70 -12.71 2.58 18.54
N LEU A 71 -11.90 2.40 17.51
CA LEU A 71 -10.58 3.02 17.36
C LEU A 71 -10.65 4.37 16.65
N SER A 72 -11.83 4.78 16.14
CA SER A 72 -12.00 5.93 15.25
C SER A 72 -11.00 5.92 14.07
N PHE A 73 -10.67 4.72 13.59
CA PHE A 73 -9.63 4.51 12.60
C PHE A 73 -10.22 4.36 11.20
N THR A 74 -9.72 5.16 10.25
CA THR A 74 -10.08 5.06 8.84
C THR A 74 -8.87 4.65 8.01
N PRO A 75 -8.88 3.48 7.34
CA PRO A 75 -7.80 3.06 6.46
C PRO A 75 -7.58 4.03 5.30
N SER A 76 -6.37 4.02 4.72
CA SER A 76 -6.08 4.77 3.51
C SER A 76 -6.88 4.24 2.31
N HIS A 77 -7.05 5.07 1.28
CA HIS A 77 -7.88 4.74 0.12
C HIS A 77 -7.47 3.42 -0.54
N GLY A 78 -8.40 2.47 -0.60
CA GLY A 78 -8.21 1.17 -1.23
C GLY A 78 -7.45 0.14 -0.38
N VAL A 79 -6.99 0.51 0.82
CA VAL A 79 -6.43 -0.45 1.78
C VAL A 79 -7.57 -1.13 2.51
N ILE A 80 -7.59 -2.46 2.43
CA ILE A 80 -8.52 -3.31 3.17
C ILE A 80 -7.75 -3.80 4.39
N LEU A 81 -8.18 -3.37 5.57
CA LEU A 81 -7.57 -3.72 6.84
C LEU A 81 -8.55 -4.55 7.67
N THR A 82 -8.04 -5.64 8.25
CA THR A 82 -8.82 -6.57 9.06
C THR A 82 -8.06 -6.92 10.33
N ILE A 83 -8.63 -6.61 11.49
CA ILE A 83 -8.13 -7.10 12.78
C ILE A 83 -8.58 -8.55 12.92
N VAL A 84 -7.62 -9.47 13.06
CA VAL A 84 -7.88 -10.91 13.07
C VAL A 84 -8.25 -11.38 14.46
N GLN A 85 -7.53 -10.91 15.47
CA GLN A 85 -7.73 -11.23 16.89
C GLN A 85 -7.33 -10.04 17.74
N ALA A 86 -8.03 -9.83 18.85
CA ALA A 86 -7.69 -8.84 19.87
C ALA A 86 -8.23 -9.30 21.23
N ASP A 87 -7.39 -9.23 22.26
CA ASP A 87 -7.72 -9.54 23.65
C ASP A 87 -6.92 -8.65 24.62
N SER A 88 -6.81 -9.00 25.90
CA SER A 88 -6.03 -8.20 26.87
C SER A 88 -4.52 -8.48 26.81
N SER A 89 -4.11 -9.54 26.11
CA SER A 89 -2.74 -10.02 26.00
C SER A 89 -2.07 -9.66 24.66
N GLY A 90 -2.86 -9.25 23.66
CA GLY A 90 -2.34 -8.82 22.36
C GLY A 90 -3.41 -8.64 21.29
N TRP A 91 -2.98 -8.26 20.10
CA TRP A 91 -3.83 -8.12 18.91
C TRP A 91 -3.06 -8.34 17.62
N SER A 92 -3.75 -8.70 16.55
CA SER A 92 -3.17 -8.91 15.21
C SER A 92 -4.06 -8.35 14.12
N ALA A 93 -3.45 -7.85 13.05
CA ALA A 93 -4.17 -7.39 11.89
C ALA A 93 -3.45 -7.74 10.58
N THR A 94 -4.24 -7.81 9.52
CA THR A 94 -3.77 -7.94 8.15
C THR A 94 -4.23 -6.72 7.34
N SER A 95 -3.43 -6.35 6.34
CA SER A 95 -3.78 -5.31 5.37
C SER A 95 -3.47 -5.77 3.95
N THR A 96 -4.39 -5.51 3.03
CA THR A 96 -4.25 -5.83 1.61
C THR A 96 -4.68 -4.65 0.75
N HIS A 97 -4.23 -4.60 -0.50
CA HIS A 97 -4.66 -3.58 -1.46
C HIS A 97 -4.93 -4.24 -2.82
N PRO A 98 -6.08 -4.01 -3.48
CA PRO A 98 -6.45 -4.69 -4.73
C PRO A 98 -5.40 -4.55 -5.85
N ASN A 99 -4.78 -3.37 -5.97
CA ASN A 99 -3.74 -3.09 -6.97
C ASN A 99 -2.32 -3.50 -6.55
N ALA A 100 -2.15 -4.10 -5.36
CA ALA A 100 -0.87 -4.59 -4.87
C ALA A 100 -0.78 -6.13 -4.91
N TYR A 101 -1.81 -6.83 -5.40
CA TYR A 101 -1.84 -8.29 -5.47
C TYR A 101 -0.57 -8.86 -6.13
N PRO A 102 0.07 -9.90 -5.57
CA PRO A 102 -0.37 -10.72 -4.43
C PRO A 102 0.06 -10.22 -3.05
N HIS A 103 0.58 -8.99 -2.92
CA HIS A 103 1.15 -8.52 -1.66
C HIS A 103 0.12 -8.34 -0.55
N MET A 104 0.41 -8.93 0.61
CA MET A 104 -0.34 -8.80 1.87
C MET A 104 0.63 -8.52 3.01
N CYS A 105 0.25 -7.61 3.90
CA CYS A 105 1.01 -7.32 5.12
C CYS A 105 0.24 -7.78 6.35
N ALA A 106 0.98 -8.20 7.37
CA ALA A 106 0.43 -8.52 8.67
C ALA A 106 1.31 -7.98 9.79
N VAL A 107 0.73 -7.84 10.97
CA VAL A 107 1.42 -7.55 12.23
C VAL A 107 0.67 -8.23 13.37
N PHE A 108 1.39 -8.62 14.41
CA PHE A 108 0.81 -9.02 15.68
C PHE A 108 1.62 -8.42 16.83
N TYR A 109 0.95 -8.16 17.93
CA TYR A 109 1.53 -7.67 19.17
C TYR A 109 1.14 -8.57 20.34
N GLY A 110 2.07 -8.87 21.23
CA GLY A 110 1.82 -9.61 22.46
C GLY A 110 1.75 -11.13 22.30
N THR A 111 1.14 -11.82 23.26
CA THR A 111 1.21 -13.30 23.39
C THR A 111 0.09 -14.04 22.65
N ILE A 112 -0.37 -13.48 21.53
CA ILE A 112 -1.42 -14.08 20.69
C ILE A 112 -0.83 -14.94 19.57
N THR A 113 -1.70 -15.58 18.80
CA THR A 113 -1.26 -16.39 17.65
C THR A 113 -0.74 -15.48 16.55
N ALA A 114 0.50 -15.71 16.10
CA ALA A 114 1.09 -14.97 14.99
C ALA A 114 0.27 -15.14 13.70
N VAL A 115 0.16 -14.06 12.92
CA VAL A 115 -0.57 -14.04 11.65
C VAL A 115 0.41 -13.86 10.50
N ALA A 116 0.45 -14.83 9.59
CA ALA A 116 1.34 -14.79 8.42
C ALA A 116 1.05 -13.54 7.55
N PRO A 117 2.07 -12.86 7.00
CA PRO A 117 3.51 -13.17 7.05
C PRO A 117 4.27 -12.81 8.34
N ALA A 118 3.65 -12.14 9.32
CA ALA A 118 4.36 -11.72 10.51
C ALA A 118 4.73 -12.91 11.39
N THR A 119 6.02 -13.02 11.72
CA THR A 119 6.58 -14.09 12.57
C THR A 119 7.20 -13.56 13.86
N VAL A 120 7.44 -12.26 13.94
CA VAL A 120 8.06 -11.58 15.07
C VAL A 120 7.08 -10.53 15.61
N ASP A 121 6.95 -10.49 16.94
CA ASP A 121 6.10 -9.54 17.67
C ASP A 121 6.51 -8.10 17.32
N GLY A 122 5.53 -7.29 16.92
CA GLY A 122 5.67 -5.90 16.55
C GLY A 122 6.38 -5.62 15.22
N GLU A 123 6.84 -6.66 14.52
CA GLU A 123 7.44 -6.51 13.19
C GLU A 123 6.39 -6.68 12.09
N MET A 124 6.26 -5.65 11.24
CA MET A 124 5.39 -5.69 10.07
C MET A 124 6.06 -6.40 8.90
N ALA A 125 5.62 -7.63 8.64
CA ALA A 125 6.03 -8.38 7.48
C ALA A 125 5.03 -8.18 6.33
N CYS A 126 5.53 -8.21 5.10
CA CYS A 126 4.70 -8.25 3.90
C CYS A 126 5.27 -9.25 2.91
N GLN A 127 4.39 -10.01 2.26
CA GLN A 127 4.72 -10.98 1.22
C GLN A 127 3.79 -10.79 0.04
#